data_AF-A0A3S0ZUL6-F1
#
_entry.id   AF-A0A3S0ZUL6-F1
#
_cell.length_a   1.000
_cell.length_b   1.000
_cell.length_c   1.000
_cell.angle_alpha   90.00
_cell.angle_beta   90.00
_cell.angle_gamma   90.00
#
_symmetry.space_group_name_H-M   'P 1'
#
loop_
_entity.id
_entity.type
_entity.pdbx_description
1 polymer ?
#
loop_
_entity_poly.entity_id
_entity_poly.type
_entity_poly.pdbx_seq_one_letter_code
_entity_poly.pdbx_strand_id
1 'polypeptide(L)'
;QDMKDNNKKTNDCQTLIHVIKFGSTFKEDIEFLKTLKKSLGSGNVSDKIILVMSNRDTFERVSAMEGGITFTDWCKREGKPFQDMMKECGNRIVLFDNMTDDEDKKTEQ
;
A
#
# COMPACT_ATOMS: atom_id res chain seq x y z
N GLN A 1 -45.24 5.34 18.25
CA GLN A 1 -44.82 6.26 17.18
C GLN A 1 -44.01 7.35 17.86
N ASP A 2 -42.69 7.46 17.73
CA ASP A 2 -41.79 6.99 16.68
C ASP A 2 -40.39 6.70 17.27
N MET A 3 -39.85 5.52 16.96
CA MET A 3 -38.42 5.24 17.12
C MET A 3 -37.68 6.07 16.09
N LYS A 4 -36.87 7.04 16.54
CA LYS A 4 -35.96 7.77 15.68
C LYS A 4 -34.80 6.83 15.33
N ASP A 5 -34.92 6.19 14.18
CA ASP A 5 -33.79 5.59 13.47
C ASP A 5 -32.79 6.70 13.14
N ASN A 6 -31.83 6.88 14.05
CA ASN A 6 -30.62 7.65 13.79
C ASN A 6 -29.77 6.85 12.80
N ASN A 7 -30.11 7.00 11.52
CA ASN A 7 -29.35 6.50 10.40
C ASN A 7 -28.01 7.25 10.33
N LYS A 8 -27.06 6.84 11.19
CA LYS A 8 -25.67 7.22 11.06
C LYS A 8 -25.20 6.58 9.77
N LYS A 9 -25.24 7.35 8.67
CA LYS A 9 -24.49 7.02 7.45
C LYS A 9 -23.02 6.87 7.86
N THR A 10 -22.62 5.64 8.15
CA THR A 10 -21.22 5.27 8.16
C THR A 10 -20.77 5.43 6.72
N ASN A 11 -19.91 6.40 6.47
CA ASN A 11 -19.19 6.47 5.19
C ASN A 11 -18.45 5.14 5.05
N ASP A 12 -18.99 4.23 4.24
CA ASP A 12 -18.36 2.94 4.01
C ASP A 12 -17.12 3.18 3.15
N CYS A 13 -15.96 3.19 3.79
CA CYS A 13 -14.69 3.22 3.08
C CYS A 13 -14.54 1.87 2.38
N GLN A 14 -14.71 1.87 1.05
CA GLN A 14 -14.55 0.68 0.22
C GLN A 14 -13.06 0.29 0.09
N THR A 15 -12.17 1.29 0.02
CA THR A 15 -10.73 1.07 -0.16
C THR A 15 -9.92 2.21 0.45
N LEU A 16 -8.82 1.86 1.10
CA LEU A 16 -7.79 2.74 1.63
C LEU A 16 -6.52 2.55 0.82
N ILE A 17 -5.93 3.64 0.35
CA ILE A 17 -4.63 3.63 -0.33
C ILE A 17 -3.60 4.11 0.67
N HIS A 18 -2.63 3.26 1.00
CA HIS A 18 -1.51 3.62 1.85
C HIS A 18 -0.25 3.74 0.99
N VAL A 19 0.25 4.97 0.85
CA VAL A 19 1.41 5.28 0.04
C VAL A 19 2.67 5.16 0.88
N ILE A 20 3.62 4.33 0.43
CA ILE A 20 4.94 4.14 1.03
C ILE A 20 6.01 4.51 0.01
N LYS A 21 7.21 4.90 0.45
CA LYS A 21 8.29 5.31 -0.46
C LYS A 21 9.32 4.20 -0.63
N PHE A 22 9.72 3.89 -1.87
CA PHE A 22 10.84 2.98 -2.08
C PHE A 22 12.14 3.55 -1.49
N GLY A 23 12.88 2.71 -0.75
CA GLY A 23 14.15 3.05 -0.10
C GLY A 23 14.02 3.79 1.24
N SER A 24 12.81 3.96 1.78
CA SER A 24 12.60 4.42 3.16
C SER A 24 12.44 3.26 4.13
N THR A 25 12.50 3.58 5.43
CA THR A 25 12.18 2.60 6.48
C THR A 25 10.68 2.41 6.60
N PHE A 26 10.21 1.18 6.74
CA PHE A 26 8.77 0.87 6.88
C PHE A 26 8.25 0.90 8.32
N LYS A 27 9.03 1.39 9.28
CA LYS A 27 8.70 1.27 10.71
C LYS A 27 7.41 2.03 11.06
N GLU A 28 7.30 3.27 10.58
CA GLU A 28 6.12 4.13 10.82
C GLU A 28 4.89 3.58 10.10
N ASP A 29 5.05 3.05 8.89
CA ASP A 29 3.97 2.42 8.11
C ASP A 29 3.42 1.17 8.82
N ILE A 30 4.29 0.33 9.36
CA ILE A 30 3.91 -0.85 10.14
C ILE A 30 3.18 -0.44 11.43
N GLU A 31 3.64 0.60 12.12
CA GLU A 31 2.98 1.12 13.33
C GLU A 31 1.61 1.75 13.01
N PHE A 32 1.51 2.44 11.88
CA PHE A 32 0.27 2.98 11.35
C PHE A 32 -0.75 1.87 11.07
N LEU A 33 -0.36 0.82 10.33
CA LEU A 33 -1.25 -0.31 10.02
C LEU A 33 -1.73 -1.04 11.27
N LYS A 34 -0.85 -1.23 12.27
CA LYS A 34 -1.23 -1.79 13.57
C LYS A 34 -2.26 -0.93 14.30
N THR A 35 -2.07 0.39 14.27
CA THR A 35 -2.99 1.34 14.92
C THR A 35 -4.34 1.37 14.20
N LEU A 36 -4.31 1.38 12.87
CA LEU A 36 -5.50 1.37 12.02
C LEU A 36 -6.33 0.10 12.24
N LYS A 37 -5.68 -1.07 12.31
CA LYS A 37 -6.32 -2.35 12.61
C LYS A 37 -7.00 -2.36 13.97
N LYS A 38 -6.38 -1.75 14.98
CA LYS A 38 -6.99 -1.60 16.32
C LYS A 38 -8.21 -0.67 16.28
N SER A 39 -8.14 0.40 15.49
CA SER A 39 -9.21 1.42 15.42
C SER A 39 -10.43 0.97 14.61
N LEU A 40 -10.24 0.20 13.55
CA LEU A 40 -11.32 -0.22 12.65
C LEU A 40 -11.96 -1.55 13.06
N GLY A 41 -11.44 -2.21 14.10
CA GLY A 41 -11.83 -3.56 14.49
C GLY A 41 -11.19 -4.62 13.58
N SER A 42 -11.11 -5.85 14.07
CA SER A 42 -10.41 -6.97 13.41
C SER A 42 -11.01 -7.40 12.06
N GLY A 43 -12.14 -6.82 11.64
CA GLY A 43 -12.84 -7.18 10.41
C GLY A 43 -12.31 -6.43 9.19
N ASN A 44 -11.86 -7.17 8.19
CA ASN A 44 -11.70 -6.79 6.77
C ASN A 44 -10.81 -5.57 6.44
N VAL A 45 -10.04 -5.01 7.38
CA VAL A 45 -9.08 -3.92 7.09
C VAL A 45 -8.05 -4.38 6.06
N SER A 46 -7.60 -5.63 6.18
CA SER A 46 -6.67 -6.27 5.25
C SER A 46 -7.19 -6.36 3.82
N ASP A 47 -8.51 -6.35 3.64
CA ASP A 47 -9.20 -6.47 2.36
C ASP A 47 -9.55 -5.10 1.77
N LYS A 48 -9.35 -4.04 2.56
CA LYS A 48 -9.60 -2.65 2.15
C LYS A 48 -8.32 -1.86 1.86
N ILE A 49 -7.14 -2.27 2.34
CA ILE A 49 -5.88 -1.53 2.11
C ILE A 49 -5.08 -2.00 0.88
N ILE A 50 -4.82 -1.07 -0.05
CA ILE A 50 -3.86 -1.26 -1.14
C ILE A 50 -2.58 -0.47 -0.80
N LEU A 51 -1.43 -1.13 -0.85
CA LEU A 51 -0.13 -0.47 -0.73
C LEU A 51 0.29 0.11 -2.08
N VAL A 52 0.66 1.38 -2.10
CA VAL A 52 1.23 2.04 -3.27
C VAL A 52 2.64 2.44 -2.93
N MET A 53 3.63 1.81 -3.57
CA MET A 53 5.02 2.16 -3.40
C MET A 53 5.40 3.22 -4.43
N SER A 54 5.79 4.42 -3.99
CA SER A 54 6.29 5.49 -4.84
C SER A 54 7.79 5.37 -5.08
N ASN A 55 8.35 6.30 -5.86
CA ASN A 55 9.77 6.37 -6.22
C ASN A 55 10.23 5.23 -7.14
N ARG A 56 9.43 4.94 -8.17
CA ARG A 56 9.75 3.98 -9.23
C ARG A 56 11.13 4.21 -9.84
N ASP A 57 11.53 5.44 -10.13
CA ASP A 57 12.86 5.74 -10.69
C ASP A 57 14.01 5.20 -9.82
N THR A 58 13.86 5.28 -8.49
CA THR A 58 14.86 4.75 -7.58
C THR A 58 14.87 3.23 -7.61
N PHE A 59 13.69 2.60 -7.68
CA PHE A 59 13.59 1.15 -7.88
C PHE A 59 14.24 0.73 -9.21
N GLU A 60 13.98 1.42 -10.31
CA GLU A 60 14.54 1.10 -11.63
C GLU A 60 16.07 1.17 -11.64
N ARG A 61 16.65 2.18 -10.98
CA ARG A 61 18.12 2.27 -10.82
C ARG A 61 18.67 1.08 -10.03
N VAL A 62 18.04 0.72 -8.91
CA VAL A 62 18.43 -0.46 -8.12
C VAL A 62 18.26 -1.75 -8.95
N SER A 63 17.15 -1.87 -9.67
CA SER A 63 16.85 -3.01 -10.53
C SER A 63 17.93 -3.19 -11.59
N ALA A 64 18.32 -2.12 -12.29
CA ALA A 64 19.40 -2.16 -13.28
C ALA A 64 20.74 -2.58 -12.67
N MET A 65 21.08 -2.11 -11.47
CA MET A 65 22.31 -2.49 -10.76
C MET A 65 22.31 -3.96 -10.31
N GLU A 66 21.14 -4.51 -10.06
CA GLU A 66 20.96 -5.90 -9.61
C GLU A 66 20.64 -6.88 -10.76
N GLY A 67 20.89 -6.48 -12.01
CA GLY A 67 20.70 -7.36 -13.17
C GLY A 67 19.23 -7.47 -13.64
N GLY A 68 18.41 -6.48 -13.34
CA GLY A 68 17.02 -6.37 -13.82
C GLY A 68 16.00 -7.09 -12.95
N ILE A 69 16.15 -7.08 -11.61
CA ILE A 69 15.16 -7.70 -10.71
C ILE A 69 13.77 -7.07 -10.90
N THR A 70 12.74 -7.91 -10.97
CA THR A 70 11.36 -7.44 -11.05
C THR A 70 10.90 -6.89 -9.70
N PHE A 71 9.91 -5.99 -9.71
CA PHE A 71 9.35 -5.46 -8.46
C PHE A 71 8.79 -6.57 -7.57
N THR A 72 8.11 -7.55 -8.17
CA THR A 72 7.58 -8.73 -7.47
C THR A 72 8.67 -9.55 -6.80
N ASP A 73 9.81 -9.75 -7.45
CA ASP A 73 10.91 -10.52 -6.88
C ASP A 73 11.67 -9.74 -5.80
N TRP A 74 11.82 -8.43 -5.98
CA TRP A 74 12.30 -7.55 -4.92
C TRP A 74 11.38 -7.63 -3.69
N CYS A 75 10.07 -7.53 -3.89
CA CYS A 75 9.09 -7.66 -2.82
C CYS A 75 9.21 -8.98 -2.07
N LYS A 76 9.52 -10.11 -2.72
CA LYS A 76 9.72 -11.43 -2.06
C LYS A 76 11.04 -11.54 -1.30
N ARG A 77 12.08 -10.83 -1.76
CA ARG A 77 13.42 -10.84 -1.17
C ARG A 77 13.50 -9.96 0.07
N GLU A 78 12.69 -8.90 0.11
CA GLU A 78 12.72 -7.91 1.17
C GLU A 78 12.44 -8.52 2.55
N GLY A 79 13.00 -7.90 3.60
CA GLY A 79 13.04 -8.46 4.95
C GLY A 79 11.68 -8.78 5.55
N LYS A 80 11.68 -9.66 6.56
CA LYS A 80 10.48 -10.14 7.26
C LYS A 80 9.49 -9.03 7.69
N PRO A 81 9.92 -7.86 8.21
CA PRO A 81 8.99 -6.79 8.57
C PRO A 81 8.13 -6.31 7.38
N PHE A 82 8.73 -6.21 6.20
CA PHE A 82 8.01 -5.82 4.98
C PHE A 82 7.08 -6.94 4.50
N GLN A 83 7.51 -8.20 4.57
CA GLN A 83 6.66 -9.36 4.24
C GLN A 83 5.41 -9.40 5.11
N ASP A 84 5.56 -9.18 6.40
CA ASP A 84 4.44 -9.22 7.35
C ASP A 84 3.46 -8.08 7.05
N MET A 85 3.97 -6.88 6.72
CA MET A 85 3.18 -5.75 6.25
C MET A 85 2.39 -6.04 4.97
N MET A 86 3.03 -6.66 3.97
CA MET A 86 2.36 -7.06 2.73
C MET A 86 1.24 -8.07 2.98
N LYS A 87 1.48 -9.07 3.83
CA LYS A 87 0.46 -10.06 4.21
C LYS A 87 -0.73 -9.40 4.90
N GLU A 88 -0.48 -8.40 5.76
CA GLU A 88 -1.54 -7.62 6.40
C GLU A 88 -2.42 -6.87 5.39
N CYS A 89 -1.89 -6.56 4.20
CA CYS A 89 -2.63 -5.89 3.12
C CYS A 89 -3.13 -6.85 2.02
N GLY A 90 -3.07 -8.17 2.27
CA GLY A 90 -3.51 -9.18 1.30
C GLY A 90 -2.59 -9.30 0.07
N ASN A 91 -1.30 -8.95 0.21
CA ASN A 91 -0.31 -8.89 -0.87
C ASN A 91 -0.68 -7.93 -2.01
N ARG A 92 -1.49 -6.91 -1.72
CA ARG A 92 -1.88 -5.88 -2.68
C ARG A 92 -0.90 -4.73 -2.62
N ILE A 93 0.11 -4.78 -3.49
CA ILE A 93 1.10 -3.72 -3.65
C ILE A 93 1.31 -3.41 -5.11
N VAL A 94 1.39 -2.12 -5.44
CA VAL A 94 1.74 -1.63 -6.76
C VAL A 94 2.90 -0.65 -6.68
N LEU A 95 3.77 -0.64 -7.68
CA LEU A 95 4.85 0.33 -7.82
C LEU A 95 4.37 1.46 -8.74
N PHE A 96 4.36 2.68 -8.21
CA PHE A 96 3.80 3.86 -8.88
C PHE A 96 4.88 4.91 -9.14
N ASP A 97 4.79 5.55 -10.31
CA ASP A 97 5.69 6.62 -10.72
C ASP A 97 4.98 7.98 -10.61
N ASN A 98 5.33 8.75 -9.58
CA ASN A 98 4.76 10.07 -9.32
C ASN A 98 5.36 11.18 -10.21
N MET A 99 6.43 10.91 -10.94
CA MET A 99 7.22 11.89 -11.70
C MET A 99 7.42 11.37 -13.12
N THR A 100 6.33 11.03 -13.79
CA THR A 100 6.41 10.62 -15.20
C THR A 100 6.15 11.84 -16.09
N ASP A 101 7.20 12.32 -16.77
CA ASP A 101 7.10 13.35 -17.83
C ASP A 101 6.67 12.75 -19.17
N ASP A 102 6.54 11.42 -19.20
CA ASP A 102 6.15 10.61 -20.35
C ASP A 102 4.63 10.42 -20.33
N GLU A 103 3.89 11.21 -21.12
CA GLU A 103 2.43 11.21 -21.15
C GLU A 103 1.85 9.82 -21.46
N ASP A 104 2.55 9.00 -22.26
CA ASP A 104 2.13 7.63 -22.60
C ASP A 104 2.16 6.70 -21.37
N LYS A 105 3.09 6.95 -20.43
CA LYS A 105 3.19 6.19 -19.17
C LYS A 105 2.21 6.68 -18.10
N LYS A 106 1.58 7.85 -18.25
CA LYS A 106 0.50 8.30 -17.34
C LYS A 106 -0.78 7.49 -17.55
N THR A 107 -1.02 7.03 -18.76
CA THR A 107 -2.23 6.28 -19.12
C THR A 107 -2.18 4.79 -18.80
N GLU A 108 -1.00 4.23 -18.51
CA GLU A 108 -0.78 2.80 -18.23
C GLU A 108 -0.69 2.45 -16.73
N GLN A 109 -0.84 3.43 -15.83
CA GLN A 109 -0.69 3.27 -14.36
C GLN A 109 -2.01 3.01 -13.63
#